data_AF-A0A396H3B6-F1
#
_entry.id   AF-A0A396H3B6-F1
#
_cell.length_a   1.000
_cell.length_b   1.000
_cell.length_c   1.000
_cell.angle_alpha   90.00
_cell.angle_beta   90.00
_cell.angle_gamma   90.00
#
_symmetry.space_group_name_H-M   'P 1'
#
loop_
_entity.id
_entity.type
_entity.pdbx_description
1 polymer ?
#
loop_
_entity_poly.entity_id
_entity_poly.type
_entity_poly.pdbx_seq_one_letter_code
_entity_poly.pdbx_strand_id
1 'polypeptide(L)'
;MASKGKGVHVGGTSCGTKKQGKLNERGLILNKSERERYKMLLNRDIVPNRYPDSATLQALGIDDNVTTLISNIGWKDFVGETHFTFETSTFEFLSTVNFNHDTHNTTHPNHTVSFSLGNVEYNMSLTEFSDIMGFESTGVIHVSRNHDVRHRGYDKHGFWFQITGRKRYECKTAKASMIQNSVFRYLHRVMACTIFGRPETATVRSDELFLLWAMVHKCPVNTGYYLLDHLTYVAEQPKGKIVAGGGGGGGGGGGGRKRN
;
A
#
# COMPACT_ATOMS: atom_id res chain seq x y z
N MET A 1 -40.54 63.41 -18.56
CA MET A 1 -40.97 62.36 -19.51
C MET A 1 -39.90 61.28 -19.52
N ALA A 2 -40.30 60.06 -19.17
CA ALA A 2 -39.43 58.95 -18.81
C ALA A 2 -38.88 58.22 -20.05
N SER A 3 -37.60 57.84 -20.01
CA SER A 3 -36.99 56.88 -20.94
C SER A 3 -36.61 55.60 -20.18
N LYS A 4 -36.97 54.47 -20.78
CA LYS A 4 -36.99 53.11 -20.21
C LYS A 4 -35.57 52.57 -19.95
N GLY A 5 -35.27 52.24 -18.70
CA GLY A 5 -34.16 51.34 -18.34
C GLY A 5 -34.56 49.87 -18.52
N LYS A 6 -33.78 49.11 -19.28
CA LYS A 6 -33.91 47.64 -19.39
C LYS A 6 -33.28 47.00 -18.15
N GLY A 7 -34.11 46.39 -17.30
CA GLY A 7 -33.65 45.51 -16.23
C GLY A 7 -33.19 44.16 -16.78
N VAL A 8 -31.97 43.77 -16.45
CA VAL A 8 -31.48 42.40 -16.62
C VAL A 8 -31.76 41.66 -15.32
N HIS A 9 -32.64 40.67 -15.42
CA HIS A 9 -33.02 39.77 -14.34
C HIS A 9 -31.86 38.78 -14.09
N VAL A 10 -31.09 38.99 -13.02
CA VAL A 10 -30.13 37.99 -12.55
C VAL A 10 -30.93 36.94 -11.78
N GLY A 11 -31.19 35.82 -12.44
CA GLY A 11 -31.83 34.65 -11.84
C GLY A 11 -30.92 34.06 -10.77
N GLY A 12 -31.42 34.03 -9.53
CA GLY A 12 -30.75 33.42 -8.40
C GLY A 12 -30.44 31.95 -8.67
N THR A 13 -29.16 31.61 -8.61
CA THR A 13 -28.69 30.23 -8.61
C THR A 13 -29.19 29.55 -7.35
N SER A 14 -30.18 28.67 -7.52
CA SER A 14 -30.69 27.76 -6.53
C SER A 14 -29.53 27.00 -5.88
N CYS A 15 -29.29 27.26 -4.59
CA CYS A 15 -28.38 26.52 -3.75
C CYS A 15 -28.92 25.08 -3.61
N GLY A 16 -28.35 24.16 -4.38
CA GLY A 16 -28.64 22.74 -4.27
C GLY A 16 -28.12 22.22 -2.94
N THR A 17 -29.01 22.05 -1.97
CA THR A 17 -28.74 21.39 -0.71
C THR A 17 -28.29 19.95 -0.98
N LYS A 18 -26.98 19.68 -0.95
CA LYS A 18 -26.44 18.32 -1.00
C LYS A 18 -27.06 17.54 0.16
N LYS A 19 -27.78 16.45 -0.15
CA LYS A 19 -28.31 15.52 0.85
C LYS A 19 -27.16 15.06 1.74
N GLN A 20 -27.15 15.50 3.00
CA GLN A 20 -26.24 14.98 4.02
C GLN A 20 -26.45 13.47 4.11
N GLY A 21 -25.41 12.71 3.76
CA GLY A 21 -25.45 11.26 3.86
C GLY A 21 -25.70 10.85 5.31
N LYS A 22 -26.62 9.91 5.54
CA LYS A 22 -26.92 9.39 6.88
C LYS A 22 -25.63 8.85 7.53
N LEU A 23 -25.21 9.50 8.62
CA LEU A 23 -24.12 9.08 9.50
C LEU A 23 -24.34 7.62 9.95
N ASN A 24 -23.26 6.82 9.98
CA ASN A 24 -23.29 5.49 10.59
C ASN A 24 -23.15 5.59 12.13
N GLU A 25 -23.20 4.45 12.84
CA GLU A 25 -23.09 4.36 14.30
C GLU A 25 -21.80 4.96 14.89
N ARG A 26 -20.80 5.25 14.06
CA ARG A 26 -19.51 5.87 14.44
C ARG A 26 -19.31 7.26 13.83
N GLY A 27 -20.36 7.88 13.30
CA GLY A 27 -20.30 9.24 12.77
C GLY A 27 -19.68 9.36 11.38
N LEU A 28 -19.57 8.27 10.61
CA LEU A 28 -19.01 8.27 9.24
C LEU A 28 -20.09 8.43 8.17
N ILE A 29 -19.81 9.27 7.16
CA ILE A 29 -20.64 9.44 5.97
C ILE A 29 -20.21 8.41 4.92
N LEU A 30 -20.94 7.29 4.82
CA LEU A 30 -20.65 6.21 3.88
C LEU A 30 -21.85 5.96 2.94
N ASN A 31 -21.59 5.70 1.66
CA ASN A 31 -22.59 5.22 0.72
C ASN A 31 -22.99 3.75 1.02
N LYS A 32 -23.88 3.16 0.21
CA LYS A 32 -24.37 1.81 0.48
C LYS A 32 -23.26 0.75 0.37
N SER A 33 -22.44 0.79 -0.69
CA SER A 33 -21.37 -0.20 -0.92
C SER A 33 -20.23 -0.04 0.09
N GLU A 34 -19.87 1.20 0.44
CA GLU A 34 -18.89 1.50 1.48
C GLU A 34 -19.32 0.98 2.86
N ARG A 35 -20.62 1.10 3.21
CA ARG A 35 -21.14 0.53 4.47
C ARG A 35 -21.02 -0.99 4.52
N GLU A 36 -21.30 -1.66 3.40
CA GLU A 36 -21.18 -3.12 3.30
C GLU A 36 -19.72 -3.53 3.44
N ARG A 37 -18.79 -2.84 2.76
CA ARG A 37 -17.34 -3.04 2.93
C ARG A 37 -16.89 -2.77 4.37
N TYR A 38 -17.34 -1.68 4.98
CA TYR A 38 -17.00 -1.34 6.36
C TYR A 38 -17.43 -2.43 7.35
N LYS A 39 -18.68 -2.93 7.24
CA LYS A 39 -19.17 -4.03 8.08
C LYS A 39 -18.37 -5.32 7.89
N MET A 40 -17.97 -5.61 6.65
CA MET A 40 -17.12 -6.76 6.33
C MET A 40 -15.73 -6.62 6.96
N LEU A 41 -15.14 -5.42 6.92
CA LEU A 41 -13.82 -5.13 7.48
C LEU A 41 -13.81 -5.20 9.01
N LEU A 42 -14.88 -4.78 9.68
CA LEU A 42 -15.00 -4.88 11.15
C LEU A 42 -14.91 -6.31 11.69
N ASN A 43 -15.23 -7.32 10.87
CA ASN A 43 -15.13 -8.72 11.26
C ASN A 43 -13.72 -9.30 11.06
N ARG A 44 -12.72 -8.49 10.69
CA ARG A 44 -11.35 -8.91 10.39
C ARG A 44 -10.40 -8.34 11.43
N ASP A 45 -9.46 -9.17 11.90
CA ASP A 45 -8.41 -8.72 12.80
C ASP A 45 -7.42 -7.80 12.07
N ILE A 46 -7.07 -6.69 12.71
CA ILE A 46 -5.91 -5.88 12.33
C ILE A 46 -4.69 -6.41 13.08
N VAL A 47 -3.61 -6.69 12.37
CA VAL A 47 -2.34 -7.17 12.92
C VAL A 47 -1.23 -6.22 12.50
N PRO A 48 -0.26 -5.91 13.38
CA PRO A 48 0.86 -5.06 13.01
C PRO A 48 1.74 -5.69 11.92
N ASN A 49 2.19 -4.86 10.99
CA ASN A 49 3.32 -5.12 10.10
C ASN A 49 4.57 -5.45 10.90
N ARG A 50 5.41 -6.30 10.31
CA ARG A 50 6.74 -6.61 10.83
C ARG A 50 7.75 -5.73 10.11
N TYR A 51 8.50 -4.95 10.88
CA TYR A 51 9.53 -4.05 10.37
C TYR A 51 10.91 -4.70 10.49
N PRO A 52 11.89 -4.29 9.65
CA PRO A 52 13.27 -4.70 9.81
C PRO A 52 13.82 -4.35 11.20
N ASP A 53 14.52 -5.28 11.82
CA ASP A 53 15.27 -5.00 13.04
C ASP A 53 16.71 -4.60 12.70
N SER A 54 17.06 -3.35 12.97
CA SER A 54 18.37 -2.79 12.68
C SER A 54 19.49 -3.52 13.44
N ALA A 55 19.26 -3.93 14.69
CA ALA A 55 20.24 -4.64 15.48
C ALA A 55 20.58 -6.01 14.87
N THR A 56 19.55 -6.77 14.45
CA THR A 56 19.74 -8.04 13.73
C THR A 56 20.47 -7.85 12.41
N LEU A 57 20.17 -6.80 11.65
CA LEU A 57 20.85 -6.51 10.38
C LEU A 57 22.35 -6.27 10.56
N GLN A 58 22.73 -5.48 11.56
CA GLN A 58 24.12 -5.21 11.91
C GLN A 58 24.83 -6.46 12.42
N ALA A 59 24.18 -7.23 13.29
CA ALA A 59 24.74 -8.48 13.82
C ALA A 59 25.02 -9.52 12.73
N LEU A 60 24.24 -9.51 11.65
CA LEU A 60 24.42 -10.37 10.48
C LEU A 60 25.40 -9.79 9.44
N GLY A 61 25.86 -8.55 9.60
CA GLY A 61 26.76 -7.87 8.65
C GLY A 61 26.13 -7.65 7.27
N ILE A 62 24.81 -7.50 7.20
CA ILE A 62 24.08 -7.32 5.93
C ILE A 62 23.37 -5.96 5.84
N ASP A 63 23.51 -5.11 6.85
CA ASP A 63 22.85 -3.82 6.95
C ASP A 63 23.21 -2.89 5.78
N ASP A 64 24.50 -2.78 5.42
CA ASP A 64 24.95 -1.96 4.29
C ASP A 64 24.35 -2.45 2.96
N ASN A 65 24.35 -3.77 2.74
CA ASN A 65 23.81 -4.37 1.53
C ASN A 65 22.29 -4.16 1.42
N VAL A 66 21.56 -4.38 2.53
CA VAL A 66 20.11 -4.18 2.61
C VAL A 66 19.77 -2.70 2.38
N THR A 67 20.46 -1.79 3.06
CA THR A 67 20.24 -0.34 2.94
C THR A 67 20.50 0.16 1.52
N THR A 68 21.58 -0.32 0.90
CA THR A 68 21.90 0.02 -0.50
C THR A 68 20.82 -0.46 -1.46
N LEU A 69 20.37 -1.71 -1.32
CA LEU A 69 19.35 -2.29 -2.20
C LEU A 69 17.98 -1.63 -2.03
N ILE A 70 17.60 -1.27 -0.80
CA ILE A 70 16.36 -0.52 -0.52
C ILE A 70 16.44 0.90 -1.10
N SER A 71 17.60 1.55 -1.00
CA SER A 71 17.81 2.89 -1.56
C SER A 71 17.69 2.91 -3.08
N ASN A 72 18.14 1.84 -3.75
CA ASN A 72 18.07 1.69 -5.22
C ASN A 72 16.64 1.75 -5.79
N ILE A 73 15.61 1.50 -4.96
CA ILE A 73 14.21 1.55 -5.36
C ILE A 73 13.42 2.70 -4.71
N GLY A 74 14.11 3.61 -4.01
CA GLY A 74 13.49 4.78 -3.36
C GLY A 74 12.79 4.46 -2.03
N TRP A 75 13.17 3.39 -1.33
CA TRP A 75 12.50 2.94 -0.09
C TRP A 75 13.22 3.29 1.20
N LYS A 76 14.29 4.09 1.11
CA LYS A 76 15.16 4.39 2.25
C LYS A 76 14.38 4.98 3.42
N ASP A 77 13.51 5.96 3.13
CA ASP A 77 12.75 6.68 4.15
C ASP A 77 11.55 5.84 4.63
N PHE A 78 10.89 5.12 3.72
CA PHE A 78 9.73 4.28 4.05
C PHE A 78 10.02 3.13 5.03
N VAL A 79 11.13 2.41 4.84
CA VAL A 79 11.43 1.21 5.64
C VAL A 79 12.03 1.57 7.01
N GLY A 80 12.55 2.79 7.15
CA GLY A 80 13.15 3.30 8.39
C GLY A 80 12.15 3.72 9.46
N GLU A 81 10.90 4.03 9.09
CA GLU A 81 9.91 4.59 10.00
C GLU A 81 8.88 3.54 10.46
N THR A 82 8.72 3.39 11.78
CA THR A 82 7.63 2.60 12.38
C THR A 82 6.43 3.50 12.62
N HIS A 83 5.34 3.28 11.90
CA HIS A 83 4.13 4.10 12.00
C HIS A 83 3.06 3.41 12.84
N PHE A 84 2.41 4.14 13.76
CA PHE A 84 1.29 3.59 14.53
C PHE A 84 0.10 3.23 13.65
N THR A 85 -0.60 2.15 14.02
CA THR A 85 -1.86 1.76 13.38
C THR A 85 -3.05 2.42 14.08
N PHE A 86 -3.87 3.15 13.32
CA PHE A 86 -5.11 3.73 13.82
C PHE A 86 -6.30 2.95 13.26
N GLU A 87 -6.81 1.98 14.02
CA GLU A 87 -7.83 1.02 13.55
C GLU A 87 -9.04 1.71 12.90
N THR A 88 -9.60 2.75 13.55
CA THR A 88 -10.79 3.44 13.04
C THR A 88 -10.51 4.14 11.71
N SER A 89 -9.37 4.83 11.60
CA SER A 89 -8.96 5.50 10.36
C SER A 89 -8.59 4.49 9.26
N THR A 90 -7.98 3.37 9.63
CA THR A 90 -7.69 2.27 8.69
C THR A 90 -8.97 1.67 8.12
N PHE A 91 -9.99 1.43 8.95
CA PHE A 91 -11.28 0.93 8.46
C PHE A 91 -12.02 1.94 7.60
N GLU A 92 -12.01 3.23 7.98
CA GLU A 92 -12.61 4.30 7.19
C GLU A 92 -11.93 4.38 5.81
N PHE A 93 -10.61 4.47 5.79
CA PHE A 93 -9.82 4.48 4.57
C PHE A 93 -10.10 3.25 3.71
N LEU A 94 -9.93 2.03 4.24
CA LEU A 94 -10.14 0.80 3.46
C LEU A 94 -11.58 0.66 2.97
N SER A 95 -12.57 1.18 3.70
CA SER A 95 -13.96 1.11 3.25
C SER A 95 -14.27 2.07 2.09
N THR A 96 -13.54 3.17 1.98
CA THR A 96 -13.78 4.28 1.04
C THR A 96 -12.74 4.40 -0.06
N VAL A 97 -11.59 3.75 0.07
CA VAL A 97 -10.51 3.80 -0.91
C VAL A 97 -11.01 3.30 -2.25
N ASN A 98 -10.77 4.11 -3.26
CA ASN A 98 -11.02 3.81 -4.65
C ASN A 98 -9.81 4.24 -5.44
N PHE A 99 -9.08 3.27 -5.97
CA PHE A 99 -7.90 3.50 -6.77
C PHE A 99 -8.23 3.30 -8.25
N ASN A 100 -8.52 4.42 -8.92
CA ASN A 100 -8.80 4.42 -10.35
C ASN A 100 -7.47 4.39 -11.11
N HIS A 101 -7.13 3.21 -11.63
CA HIS A 101 -5.90 3.03 -12.36
C HIS A 101 -6.13 2.23 -13.65
N ASP A 102 -5.41 2.64 -14.70
CA ASP A 102 -5.37 1.93 -15.98
C ASP A 102 -4.23 0.91 -15.95
N THR A 103 -4.59 -0.38 -15.89
CA THR A 103 -3.62 -1.48 -15.87
C THR A 103 -2.89 -1.68 -17.20
N HIS A 104 -3.30 -0.99 -18.28
CA HIS A 104 -2.69 -1.06 -19.61
C HIS A 104 -1.78 0.13 -19.93
N ASN A 105 -1.80 1.20 -19.13
CA ASN A 105 -0.99 2.39 -19.35
C ASN A 105 -0.02 2.65 -18.18
N THR A 106 1.19 2.13 -18.29
CA THR A 106 2.25 2.30 -17.27
C THR A 106 3.10 3.55 -17.40
N THR A 107 2.84 4.36 -18.43
CA THR A 107 3.60 5.58 -18.71
C THR A 107 3.06 6.82 -17.99
N HIS A 108 1.95 6.71 -17.23
CA HIS A 108 1.23 7.78 -16.48
C HIS A 108 0.69 8.94 -17.35
N PRO A 109 -0.49 9.55 -17.05
CA PRO A 109 -0.79 10.19 -15.74
C PRO A 109 -2.27 10.24 -15.28
N ASN A 110 -3.10 9.22 -15.51
CA ASN A 110 -4.52 9.28 -15.10
C ASN A 110 -4.87 8.45 -13.86
N HIS A 111 -3.88 7.96 -13.11
CA HIS A 111 -4.14 7.25 -11.86
C HIS A 111 -4.55 8.23 -10.78
N THR A 112 -5.75 8.05 -10.25
CA THR A 112 -6.29 8.86 -9.17
C THR A 112 -6.70 7.98 -8.01
N VAL A 113 -6.52 8.50 -6.82
CA VAL A 113 -6.97 7.87 -5.59
C VAL A 113 -7.97 8.80 -4.92
N SER A 114 -9.11 8.22 -4.54
CA SER A 114 -10.10 8.90 -3.72
C SER A 114 -10.40 8.07 -2.48
N PHE A 115 -10.49 8.71 -1.33
CA PHE A 115 -10.84 8.07 -0.06
C PHE A 115 -11.42 9.12 0.90
N SER A 116 -12.05 8.68 1.98
CA SER A 116 -12.47 9.58 3.06
C SER A 116 -11.72 9.26 4.35
N LEU A 117 -11.34 10.31 5.07
CA LEU A 117 -10.79 10.22 6.43
C LEU A 117 -11.38 11.34 7.29
N GLY A 118 -11.89 11.00 8.47
CA GLY A 118 -12.53 11.95 9.36
C GLY A 118 -13.73 12.67 8.72
N ASN A 119 -14.49 11.98 7.84
CA ASN A 119 -15.56 12.58 7.02
C ASN A 119 -15.13 13.65 6.00
N VAL A 120 -13.84 13.77 5.72
CA VAL A 120 -13.32 14.62 4.65
C VAL A 120 -13.01 13.72 3.46
N GLU A 121 -13.60 14.03 2.31
CA GLU A 121 -13.30 13.35 1.05
C GLU A 121 -12.02 13.94 0.46
N TYR A 122 -11.07 13.06 0.18
CA TYR A 122 -9.82 13.37 -0.49
C TYR A 122 -9.86 12.76 -1.89
N ASN A 123 -9.42 13.54 -2.88
CA ASN A 123 -9.19 13.08 -4.23
C ASN A 123 -7.88 13.70 -4.71
N MET A 124 -6.94 12.86 -5.11
CA MET A 124 -5.61 13.28 -5.52
C MET A 124 -5.07 12.34 -6.60
N SER A 125 -4.09 12.82 -7.34
CA SER A 125 -3.30 12.00 -8.26
C SER A 125 -2.43 11.02 -7.49
N LEU A 126 -2.01 9.93 -8.16
CA LEU A 126 -1.03 9.00 -7.60
C LEU A 126 0.31 9.68 -7.27
N THR A 127 0.70 10.69 -8.04
CA THR A 127 1.91 11.49 -7.78
C THR A 127 1.78 12.24 -6.47
N GLU A 128 0.70 13.01 -6.28
CA GLU A 128 0.44 13.73 -5.03
C GLU A 128 0.37 12.76 -3.83
N PHE A 129 -0.29 11.62 -3.98
CA PHE A 129 -0.32 10.59 -2.93
C PHE A 129 1.08 10.09 -2.58
N SER A 130 1.89 9.78 -3.60
CA SER A 130 3.25 9.27 -3.41
C SER A 130 4.12 10.33 -2.73
N ASP A 131 4.04 11.58 -3.16
CA ASP A 131 4.80 12.69 -2.57
C ASP A 131 4.42 12.92 -1.10
N ILE A 132 3.12 12.88 -0.75
CA ILE A 132 2.63 12.99 0.64
C ILE A 132 3.16 11.85 1.51
N MET A 133 3.22 10.64 0.96
CA MET A 133 3.70 9.44 1.66
C MET A 133 5.24 9.32 1.66
N GLY A 134 5.96 10.23 1.00
CA GLY A 134 7.42 10.17 0.86
C GLY A 134 7.92 9.07 -0.09
N PHE A 135 7.08 8.61 -1.02
CA PHE A 135 7.43 7.60 -2.02
C PHE A 135 7.95 8.22 -3.31
N GLU A 136 8.83 7.47 -3.99
CA GLU A 136 9.20 7.77 -5.36
C GLU A 136 7.98 7.73 -6.29
N SER A 137 7.61 8.89 -6.85
CA SER A 137 6.42 9.07 -7.67
C SER A 137 6.69 8.85 -9.17
N THR A 138 7.95 8.87 -9.60
CA THR A 138 8.35 8.71 -11.02
C THR A 138 8.83 7.31 -11.38
N GLY A 139 8.86 6.40 -10.40
CA GLY A 139 9.36 5.05 -10.57
C GLY A 139 8.51 4.19 -11.53
N VAL A 140 9.09 3.06 -11.95
CA VAL A 140 8.43 2.10 -12.82
C VAL A 140 7.25 1.43 -12.09
N ILE A 141 6.14 1.30 -12.81
CA ILE A 141 5.05 0.40 -12.44
C ILE A 141 5.24 -0.92 -13.18
N HIS A 142 5.22 -2.02 -12.44
CA HIS A 142 5.08 -3.36 -13.00
C HIS A 142 3.85 -4.06 -12.41
N VAL A 143 2.90 -4.39 -13.29
CA VAL A 143 1.68 -5.12 -12.93
C VAL A 143 1.89 -6.60 -13.27
N SER A 144 2.16 -7.46 -12.28
CA SER A 144 2.40 -8.90 -12.55
C SER A 144 1.23 -9.62 -13.21
N ARG A 145 0.00 -9.12 -13.06
CA ARG A 145 -1.21 -9.68 -13.70
C ARG A 145 -1.29 -9.36 -15.19
N ASN A 146 -0.60 -8.32 -15.65
CA ASN A 146 -0.60 -7.90 -17.04
C ASN A 146 0.72 -8.29 -17.72
N HIS A 147 0.65 -9.30 -18.59
CA HIS A 147 1.82 -9.84 -19.28
C HIS A 147 2.43 -8.85 -20.30
N ASP A 148 1.65 -7.88 -20.77
CA ASP A 148 2.05 -6.89 -21.78
C ASP A 148 2.81 -5.70 -21.18
N VAL A 149 2.75 -5.57 -19.85
CA VAL A 149 3.25 -4.43 -19.07
C VAL A 149 4.57 -4.75 -18.36
N ARG A 150 5.27 -5.77 -18.87
CA ARG A 150 6.59 -6.14 -18.35
C ARG A 150 7.59 -5.04 -18.70
N HIS A 151 8.35 -4.61 -17.72
CA HIS A 151 9.52 -3.78 -17.98
C HIS A 151 10.39 -4.51 -19.01
N ARG A 152 10.77 -3.84 -20.11
CA ARG A 152 11.41 -4.50 -21.28
C ARG A 152 12.68 -5.28 -20.93
N GLY A 153 13.36 -4.91 -19.85
CA GLY A 153 14.54 -5.60 -19.32
C GLY A 153 14.29 -6.70 -18.28
N TYR A 154 13.04 -6.90 -17.83
CA TYR A 154 12.73 -7.87 -16.78
C TYR A 154 12.33 -9.23 -17.36
N ASP A 155 13.25 -10.21 -17.25
CA ASP A 155 12.94 -11.62 -17.43
C ASP A 155 12.88 -12.33 -16.08
N LYS A 156 11.65 -12.68 -15.66
CA LYS A 156 11.41 -13.40 -14.40
C LYS A 156 12.10 -14.76 -14.34
N HIS A 157 12.24 -15.47 -15.46
CA HIS A 157 12.85 -16.80 -15.48
C HIS A 157 14.37 -16.69 -15.38
N GLY A 158 14.96 -15.79 -16.17
CA GLY A 158 16.38 -15.45 -16.11
C GLY A 158 16.80 -14.94 -14.73
N PHE A 159 16.06 -13.99 -14.15
CA PHE A 159 16.41 -13.45 -12.84
C PHE A 159 16.26 -14.50 -11.72
N TRP A 160 15.20 -15.32 -11.74
CA TRP A 160 15.07 -16.43 -10.80
C TRP A 160 16.21 -17.44 -10.92
N PHE A 161 16.63 -17.76 -12.15
CA PHE A 161 17.78 -18.63 -12.40
C PHE A 161 19.06 -18.02 -11.83
N GLN A 162 19.29 -16.72 -11.98
CA GLN A 162 20.47 -16.05 -11.43
C GLN A 162 20.56 -16.14 -9.90
N ILE A 163 19.44 -15.98 -9.18
CA ILE A 163 19.46 -15.95 -7.70
C ILE A 163 19.27 -17.33 -7.04
N THR A 164 18.85 -18.36 -7.79
CA THR A 164 18.56 -19.71 -7.26
C THR A 164 19.24 -20.87 -7.99
N GLY A 165 19.70 -20.68 -9.22
CA GLY A 165 20.13 -21.74 -10.14
C GLY A 165 19.00 -22.58 -10.75
N ARG A 166 17.71 -22.20 -10.56
CA ARG A 166 16.55 -22.94 -11.06
C ARG A 166 16.00 -22.33 -12.35
N LYS A 167 15.86 -23.14 -13.41
CA LYS A 167 15.53 -22.66 -14.77
C LYS A 167 14.15 -22.02 -14.92
N ARG A 168 13.16 -22.44 -14.12
CA ARG A 168 11.77 -21.99 -14.27
C ARG A 168 11.25 -21.42 -12.96
N TYR A 169 10.81 -20.17 -13.01
CA TYR A 169 10.07 -19.52 -11.95
C TYR A 169 8.58 -19.86 -12.01
N GLU A 170 8.03 -20.29 -10.88
CA GLU A 170 6.60 -20.53 -10.70
C GLU A 170 6.18 -20.09 -9.30
N CYS A 171 5.26 -19.12 -9.18
CA CYS A 171 4.88 -18.52 -7.90
C CYS A 171 4.44 -19.54 -6.82
N LYS A 172 3.87 -20.68 -7.22
CA LYS A 172 3.39 -21.72 -6.29
C LYS A 172 4.52 -22.57 -5.70
N THR A 173 5.65 -22.68 -6.39
CA THR A 173 6.75 -23.58 -6.03
C THR A 173 8.07 -22.84 -5.75
N ALA A 174 8.14 -21.55 -6.08
CA ALA A 174 9.26 -20.67 -5.84
C ALA A 174 9.43 -20.39 -4.34
N LYS A 175 10.07 -21.30 -3.63
CA LYS A 175 10.34 -21.14 -2.19
C LYS A 175 11.45 -20.12 -1.95
N ALA A 176 11.27 -19.24 -0.98
CA ALA A 176 12.27 -18.27 -0.57
C ALA A 176 13.58 -18.94 -0.13
N SER A 177 13.51 -20.17 0.41
CA SER A 177 14.69 -20.98 0.78
C SER A 177 15.56 -21.39 -0.41
N MET A 178 15.07 -21.28 -1.65
CA MET A 178 15.87 -21.55 -2.85
C MET A 178 16.79 -20.39 -3.24
N ILE A 179 16.54 -19.18 -2.71
CA ILE A 179 17.40 -18.02 -2.92
C ILE A 179 18.70 -18.24 -2.15
N GLN A 180 19.82 -18.23 -2.87
CA GLN A 180 21.13 -18.54 -2.29
C GLN A 180 21.63 -17.40 -1.40
N ASN A 181 21.47 -16.16 -1.85
CA ASN A 181 21.91 -14.97 -1.12
C ASN A 181 20.98 -14.68 0.08
N SER A 182 21.55 -14.58 1.29
CA SER A 182 20.82 -14.27 2.53
C SER A 182 20.21 -12.87 2.53
N VAL A 183 20.86 -11.88 1.93
CA VAL A 183 20.37 -10.50 1.77
C VAL A 183 19.07 -10.49 0.98
N PHE A 184 19.01 -11.21 -0.13
CA PHE A 184 17.78 -11.31 -0.93
C PHE A 184 16.66 -12.05 -0.21
N ARG A 185 16.97 -13.09 0.57
CA ARG A 185 15.98 -13.77 1.42
C ARG A 185 15.41 -12.82 2.48
N TYR A 186 16.27 -11.98 3.06
CA TYR A 186 15.84 -10.99 4.03
C TYR A 186 14.96 -9.92 3.38
N LEU A 187 15.40 -9.30 2.28
CA LEU A 187 14.65 -8.28 1.54
C LEU A 187 13.29 -8.80 1.08
N HIS A 188 13.24 -10.04 0.57
CA HIS A 188 11.99 -10.73 0.25
C HIS A 188 11.03 -10.76 1.44
N ARG A 189 11.53 -11.14 2.61
CA ARG A 189 10.73 -11.18 3.85
C ARG A 189 10.25 -9.80 4.26
N VAL A 190 11.10 -8.77 4.16
CA VAL A 190 10.72 -7.38 4.45
C VAL A 190 9.58 -6.95 3.54
N MET A 191 9.71 -7.12 2.22
CA MET A 191 8.67 -6.77 1.25
C MET A 191 7.35 -7.51 1.52
N ALA A 192 7.44 -8.82 1.75
CA ALA A 192 6.28 -9.64 2.03
C ALA A 192 5.55 -9.21 3.32
N CYS A 193 6.28 -8.77 4.34
CA CYS A 193 5.70 -8.36 5.62
C CYS A 193 5.27 -6.89 5.71
N THR A 194 5.89 -5.98 4.96
CA THR A 194 5.65 -4.52 5.07
C THR A 194 4.67 -4.03 4.02
N ILE A 195 4.99 -4.25 2.74
CA ILE A 195 4.20 -3.77 1.59
C ILE A 195 2.98 -4.67 1.35
N PHE A 196 3.19 -5.99 1.35
CA PHE A 196 2.14 -6.94 0.97
C PHE A 196 1.39 -7.57 2.16
N GLY A 197 1.75 -7.19 3.39
CA GLY A 197 1.04 -7.61 4.59
C GLY A 197 0.83 -9.12 4.72
N ARG A 198 1.78 -9.94 4.26
CA ARG A 198 1.58 -11.39 4.15
C ARG A 198 1.85 -12.09 5.49
N PRO A 199 0.95 -12.97 5.95
CA PRO A 199 1.22 -13.82 7.10
C PRO A 199 2.24 -14.91 6.77
N GLU A 200 2.22 -15.45 5.55
CA GLU A 200 3.14 -16.48 5.06
C GLU A 200 4.07 -15.94 3.97
N THR A 201 5.37 -16.03 4.23
CA THR A 201 6.46 -15.57 3.35
C THR A 201 7.30 -16.73 2.80
N ALA A 202 6.75 -17.94 2.75
CA ALA A 202 7.49 -19.13 2.31
C ALA A 202 7.76 -19.12 0.79
N THR A 203 6.86 -18.54 0.02
CA THR A 203 6.95 -18.43 -1.45
C THR A 203 7.16 -16.99 -1.91
N VAL A 204 7.95 -16.84 -2.96
CA VAL A 204 8.21 -15.58 -3.64
C VAL A 204 7.11 -15.36 -4.68
N ARG A 205 6.41 -14.23 -4.58
CA ARG A 205 5.40 -13.79 -5.58
C ARG A 205 6.07 -13.06 -6.73
N SER A 206 5.36 -12.95 -7.86
CA SER A 206 5.88 -12.32 -9.08
C SER A 206 6.27 -10.85 -8.85
N ASP A 207 5.46 -10.09 -8.11
CA ASP A 207 5.76 -8.70 -7.77
C ASP A 207 6.97 -8.60 -6.84
N GLU A 208 7.08 -9.50 -5.85
CA GLU A 208 8.24 -9.57 -4.95
C GLU A 208 9.54 -9.90 -5.72
N LEU A 209 9.46 -10.78 -6.72
CA LEU A 209 10.59 -11.11 -7.59
C LEU A 209 10.99 -9.92 -8.47
N PHE A 210 10.01 -9.18 -8.99
CA PHE A 210 10.27 -7.96 -9.77
C PHE A 210 10.94 -6.88 -8.91
N LEU A 211 10.47 -6.67 -7.68
CA LEU A 211 11.07 -5.70 -6.77
C LEU A 211 12.52 -6.07 -6.43
N LEU A 212 12.82 -7.36 -6.19
CA LEU A 212 14.21 -7.81 -6.04
C LEU A 212 15.06 -7.51 -7.28
N TRP A 213 14.52 -7.72 -8.48
CA TRP A 213 15.20 -7.40 -9.73
C TRP A 213 15.46 -5.89 -9.85
N ALA A 214 14.47 -5.06 -9.51
CA ALA A 214 14.56 -3.61 -9.55
C ALA A 214 15.62 -3.06 -8.59
N MET A 215 15.73 -3.64 -7.37
CA MET A 215 16.79 -3.31 -6.41
C MET A 215 18.19 -3.57 -6.95
N VAL A 216 18.39 -4.68 -7.66
CA VAL A 216 19.69 -5.03 -8.25
C VAL A 216 20.03 -4.11 -9.43
N HIS A 217 19.04 -3.73 -10.23
CA HIS A 217 19.23 -2.94 -11.44
C HIS A 217 19.13 -1.43 -11.21
N LYS A 218 19.00 -0.98 -9.96
CA LYS A 218 18.86 0.45 -9.60
C LYS A 218 17.71 1.12 -10.34
N CYS A 219 16.58 0.41 -10.40
CA CYS A 219 15.37 0.86 -11.07
C CYS A 219 14.36 1.33 -10.01
N PRO A 220 14.15 2.65 -9.84
CA PRO A 220 13.15 3.15 -8.90
C PRO A 220 11.75 2.65 -9.27
N VAL A 221 10.93 2.37 -8.26
CA VAL A 221 9.58 1.82 -8.45
C VAL A 221 8.54 2.74 -7.83
N ASN A 222 7.37 2.83 -8.46
CA ASN A 222 6.29 3.63 -7.90
C ASN A 222 5.64 2.86 -6.74
N THR A 223 6.10 3.15 -5.53
CA THR A 223 5.71 2.42 -4.32
C THR A 223 4.27 2.73 -3.91
N GLY A 224 3.84 3.98 -4.14
CA GLY A 224 2.46 4.39 -3.94
C GLY A 224 1.49 3.54 -4.75
N TYR A 225 1.84 3.19 -5.98
CA TYR A 225 1.03 2.31 -6.82
C TYR A 225 0.87 0.92 -6.20
N TYR A 226 1.99 0.27 -5.82
CA TYR A 226 1.95 -1.06 -5.22
C TYR A 226 1.19 -1.09 -3.91
N LEU A 227 1.35 -0.06 -3.08
CA LEU A 227 0.65 0.07 -1.83
C LEU A 227 -0.85 0.26 -2.04
N LEU A 228 -1.26 1.17 -2.93
CA LEU A 228 -2.67 1.43 -3.23
C LEU A 228 -3.36 0.25 -3.90
N ASP A 229 -2.71 -0.41 -4.85
CA ASP A 229 -3.22 -1.64 -5.47
C ASP A 229 -3.41 -2.74 -4.41
N HIS A 230 -2.42 -2.91 -3.52
CA HIS A 230 -2.53 -3.87 -2.43
C HIS A 230 -3.65 -3.53 -1.43
N LEU A 231 -3.74 -2.28 -0.97
CA LEU A 231 -4.77 -1.84 -0.02
C LEU A 231 -6.18 -1.94 -0.63
N THR A 232 -6.33 -1.62 -1.91
CA THR A 232 -7.60 -1.78 -2.63
C THR A 232 -7.98 -3.27 -2.73
N TYR A 233 -7.02 -4.13 -3.08
CA TYR A 233 -7.24 -5.58 -3.06
C TYR A 233 -7.66 -6.09 -1.68
N VAL A 234 -6.99 -5.62 -0.61
CA VAL A 234 -7.30 -5.97 0.78
C VAL A 234 -8.69 -5.48 1.17
N ALA A 235 -9.11 -4.28 0.75
CA ALA A 235 -10.44 -3.74 1.01
C ALA A 235 -11.56 -4.59 0.40
N GLU A 236 -11.30 -5.22 -0.75
CA GLU A 236 -12.25 -6.09 -1.46
C GLU A 236 -12.32 -7.50 -0.88
N GLN A 237 -11.32 -7.95 -0.13
CA GLN A 237 -11.31 -9.32 0.41
C GLN A 237 -12.29 -9.48 1.58
N PRO A 238 -13.17 -10.49 1.55
CA PRO A 238 -14.14 -10.72 2.63
C PRO A 238 -13.55 -11.42 3.85
N LYS A 239 -12.36 -12.02 3.72
CA LYS A 239 -11.71 -12.82 4.76
C LYS A 239 -10.22 -12.54 4.77
N GLY A 240 -9.58 -12.89 5.89
CA GLY A 240 -8.14 -12.72 6.09
C GLY A 240 -7.82 -11.53 7.00
N LYS A 241 -6.63 -11.56 7.59
CA LYS A 241 -6.16 -10.49 8.48
C LYS A 241 -5.85 -9.24 7.67
N ILE A 242 -6.08 -8.07 8.25
CA ILE A 242 -5.61 -6.79 7.71
C ILE A 242 -4.27 -6.55 8.38
N VAL A 243 -3.20 -6.44 7.59
CA VAL A 243 -1.87 -6.17 8.16
C VAL A 243 -1.53 -4.73 7.85
N ALA A 244 -1.41 -3.91 8.89
CA ALA A 244 -1.20 -2.47 8.78
C ALA A 244 -0.45 -1.92 10.00
N GLY A 245 0.53 -1.02 9.74
CA GLY A 245 1.31 -0.26 10.72
C GLY A 245 2.23 -1.08 11.65
N GLY A 246 3.13 -0.43 12.38
CA GLY A 246 4.07 -0.99 13.34
C GLY A 246 3.52 -1.05 14.76
N GLY A 247 3.85 -2.13 15.47
CA GLY A 247 3.29 -2.46 16.78
C GLY A 247 3.42 -1.33 17.80
N GLY A 248 2.27 -0.80 18.21
CA GLY A 248 2.11 -0.07 19.46
C GLY A 248 1.68 -1.03 20.56
N GLY A 249 2.58 -1.29 21.51
CA GLY A 249 2.26 -1.62 22.90
C GLY A 249 1.41 -2.87 23.16
N GLY A 250 2.08 -3.97 23.53
CA GLY A 250 1.47 -4.95 24.42
C GLY A 250 0.97 -4.22 25.67
N GLY A 251 -0.35 -4.23 25.88
CA GLY A 251 -0.94 -3.84 27.15
C GLY A 251 -0.38 -4.73 28.24
N GLY A 252 0.51 -4.18 29.06
CA GLY A 252 0.94 -4.77 30.31
C GLY A 252 -0.27 -4.93 31.24
N GLY A 253 -0.84 -6.14 31.25
CA GLY A 253 -1.84 -6.55 32.24
C GLY A 253 -1.19 -6.64 33.62
N GLY A 254 -1.58 -5.72 34.49
CA GLY A 254 -1.04 -5.49 35.84
C GLY A 254 -0.76 -6.73 36.69
N GLY A 255 0.51 -6.91 37.03
CA GLY A 255 0.94 -7.64 38.22
C GLY A 255 0.75 -6.76 39.46
N GLY A 256 -0.44 -6.84 40.07
CA GLY A 256 -0.73 -6.19 41.35
C GLY A 256 0.14 -6.76 42.47
N ARG A 257 1.22 -6.05 42.81
CA ARG A 257 2.02 -6.32 44.01
C ARG A 257 1.32 -5.65 45.19
N LYS A 258 0.41 -6.37 45.87
CA LYS A 258 -0.08 -5.97 47.19
C LYS A 258 1.09 -6.02 48.17
N ARG A 259 1.46 -4.85 48.69
CA ARG A 259 2.14 -4.74 49.98
C ARG A 259 1.07 -4.93 51.06
N ASN A 260 1.30 -5.89 51.94
CA ASN A 260 1.05 -5.83 53.38
C ASN A 260 1.99 -6.85 54.03
#